data_AF-A0A6A6VXT5-F1
#
_entry.id   AF-A0A6A6VXT5-F1
#
_cell.length_a   1.000
_cell.length_b   1.000
_cell.length_c   1.000
_cell.angle_alpha   90.00
_cell.angle_beta   90.00
_cell.angle_gamma   90.00
#
_symmetry.space_group_name_H-M   'P 1'
#
loop_
_entity.id
_entity.type
_entity.pdbx_description
1 polymer ?
#
loop_
_entity_poly.entity_id
_entity_poly.type
_entity_poly.pdbx_seq_one_letter_code
_entity_poly.pdbx_strand_id
1 'polypeptide(L)'
;MADTSQTTEPSSSTSVNQPSSTASSPLLSAQPTCATCIKTPDSLKECIKCHSVSYCNKDCQKAHFKVHKKVCAGLAQEYSKHNEPKMARSTVSTKAARDRGLQKWQFDT
;
A
#
# COMPACT_ATOMS: atom_id res chain seq x y z
N MET A 1 -5.88 -45.02 -54.97
CA MET A 1 -5.12 -45.76 -53.95
C MET A 1 -5.20 -44.93 -52.67
N ALA A 2 -5.88 -45.46 -51.62
CA ALA A 2 -6.06 -44.96 -50.24
C ALA A 2 -6.52 -43.49 -50.06
N ASP A 3 -7.79 -43.15 -49.79
CA ASP A 3 -8.55 -43.30 -48.52
C ASP A 3 -7.74 -42.96 -47.25
N THR A 4 -8.00 -41.79 -46.66
CA THR A 4 -7.66 -41.50 -45.26
C THR A 4 -8.80 -40.68 -44.61
N SER A 5 -9.67 -41.42 -43.94
CA SER A 5 -10.11 -41.24 -42.55
C SER A 5 -10.72 -39.89 -42.08
N GLN A 6 -12.02 -39.96 -41.79
CA GLN A 6 -12.74 -39.19 -40.77
C GLN A 6 -12.06 -39.27 -39.39
N THR A 7 -12.10 -38.17 -38.64
CA THR A 7 -12.11 -38.10 -37.16
C THR A 7 -12.73 -36.74 -36.83
N THR A 8 -14.06 -36.67 -36.74
CA THR A 8 -14.83 -36.66 -35.48
C THR A 8 -14.39 -35.57 -34.50
N GLU A 9 -15.03 -34.41 -34.64
CA GLU A 9 -15.33 -33.54 -33.50
C GLU A 9 -16.48 -34.18 -32.70
N PRO A 10 -16.34 -34.29 -31.38
CA PRO A 10 -17.50 -34.07 -30.53
C PRO A 10 -17.20 -33.02 -29.45
N SER A 11 -18.16 -32.11 -29.30
CA SER A 11 -18.35 -31.20 -28.17
C SER A 11 -17.86 -31.79 -26.84
N SER A 12 -17.03 -31.03 -26.14
CA SER A 12 -16.95 -31.11 -24.69
C SER A 12 -16.94 -29.68 -24.15
N SER A 13 -18.15 -29.11 -24.15
CA SER A 13 -18.57 -28.04 -23.27
C SER A 13 -18.23 -28.43 -21.82
N THR A 14 -17.00 -28.19 -21.41
CA THR A 14 -16.62 -28.24 -20.00
C THR A 14 -16.98 -26.88 -19.43
N SER A 15 -18.24 -26.81 -18.99
CA SER A 15 -18.72 -25.86 -18.01
C SER A 15 -17.74 -25.86 -16.83
N VAL A 16 -16.78 -24.93 -16.82
CA VAL A 16 -15.99 -24.68 -15.62
C VAL A 16 -16.91 -23.98 -14.65
N ASN A 17 -17.47 -24.81 -13.76
CA ASN A 17 -18.27 -24.40 -12.62
C ASN A 17 -17.60 -23.22 -11.91
N GLN A 18 -18.25 -22.05 -11.99
CA GLN A 18 -18.09 -20.98 -11.03
C GLN A 18 -18.86 -21.39 -9.77
N PRO A 19 -18.22 -21.66 -8.63
CA PRO A 19 -18.89 -21.52 -7.35
C PRO A 19 -18.98 -20.03 -7.01
N SER A 20 -20.11 -19.45 -7.37
CA SER A 20 -20.64 -18.25 -6.73
C SER A 20 -20.83 -18.49 -5.24
N SER A 21 -20.22 -17.63 -4.42
CA SER A 21 -20.74 -17.15 -3.14
C SER A 21 -21.19 -18.20 -2.12
N THR A 22 -20.25 -18.71 -1.34
CA THR A 22 -20.54 -19.22 0.01
C THR A 22 -19.64 -18.47 1.00
N ALA A 23 -20.25 -17.54 1.72
CA ALA A 23 -19.64 -16.79 2.81
C ALA A 23 -19.25 -17.75 3.95
N SER A 24 -17.95 -17.79 4.30
CA SER A 24 -17.42 -18.35 5.55
C SER A 24 -16.00 -17.79 5.82
N SER A 25 -15.90 -16.68 6.54
CA SER A 25 -14.65 -16.25 7.19
C SER A 25 -14.38 -17.11 8.44
N PRO A 26 -13.12 -17.29 8.89
CA PRO A 26 -12.35 -16.21 9.52
C PRO A 26 -11.07 -15.91 8.72
N LEU A 27 -10.78 -14.64 8.46
CA LEU A 27 -9.91 -13.86 9.34
C LEU A 27 -8.57 -14.56 9.65
N LEU A 28 -7.88 -15.08 8.63
CA LEU A 28 -6.46 -15.30 8.76
C LEU A 28 -5.81 -13.91 8.64
N SER A 29 -5.69 -13.21 9.77
CA SER A 29 -4.96 -11.96 9.89
C SER A 29 -3.58 -12.18 9.28
N ALA A 30 -3.38 -11.69 8.06
CA ALA A 30 -2.13 -11.82 7.34
C ALA A 30 -1.07 -11.08 8.15
N GLN A 31 -0.35 -11.83 8.99
CA GLN A 31 0.71 -11.29 9.82
C GLN A 31 1.65 -10.50 8.91
N PRO A 32 1.95 -9.24 9.24
CA PRO A 32 2.78 -8.43 8.38
C PRO A 32 4.16 -9.10 8.29
N THR A 33 4.57 -9.43 7.06
CA THR A 33 5.85 -10.08 6.75
C THR A 33 6.80 -9.07 6.14
N CYS A 34 8.11 -9.24 6.36
CA CYS A 34 9.08 -8.38 5.72
C CYS A 34 9.12 -8.62 4.21
N ALA A 35 8.91 -7.58 3.41
CA ALA A 35 8.94 -7.71 1.94
C ALA A 35 10.33 -8.04 1.34
N THR A 36 11.39 -8.05 2.16
CA THR A 36 12.76 -8.35 1.70
C THR A 36 13.23 -9.73 2.14
N CYS A 37 13.04 -10.07 3.42
CA CYS A 37 13.52 -11.33 3.98
C CYS A 37 12.40 -12.31 4.31
N ILE A 38 11.12 -11.94 4.11
CA ILE A 38 9.92 -12.75 4.33
C ILE A 38 9.73 -13.22 5.79
N LYS A 39 10.60 -12.76 6.70
CA LYS A 39 10.49 -13.04 8.13
C LYS A 39 9.32 -12.28 8.75
N THR A 40 8.74 -12.86 9.80
CA THR A 40 7.69 -12.29 10.66
C THR A 40 8.24 -11.95 12.05
N PRO A 41 9.16 -10.97 12.18
CA PRO A 41 9.55 -10.51 13.51
C PRO A 41 8.41 -9.72 14.16
N ASP A 42 8.44 -9.69 15.49
CA ASP A 42 7.43 -9.02 16.32
C ASP A 42 7.34 -7.50 16.05
N SER A 43 8.47 -6.87 15.73
CA SER A 43 8.55 -5.44 15.41
C SER A 43 8.79 -5.22 13.90
N LEU A 44 7.71 -5.13 13.13
CA LEU A 44 7.77 -4.73 11.72
C LEU A 44 7.46 -3.25 11.55
N LYS A 45 8.31 -2.54 10.82
CA LYS A 45 8.16 -1.12 10.51
C LYS A 45 7.63 -0.95 9.10
N GLU A 46 6.51 -0.25 8.99
CA GLU A 46 5.90 0.07 7.71
C GLU A 46 6.68 1.18 6.99
N CYS A 47 6.52 1.25 5.67
CA CYS A 47 7.07 2.35 4.90
C CYS A 47 6.39 3.68 5.28
N ILE A 48 7.12 4.61 5.88
CA ILE A 48 6.61 5.93 6.32
C ILE A 48 5.85 6.70 5.22
N LYS A 49 6.16 6.47 3.95
CA LYS A 49 5.53 7.18 2.84
C LYS A 49 4.16 6.62 2.45
N CYS A 50 4.05 5.29 2.37
CA CYS A 50 2.86 4.65 1.80
C CYS A 50 2.14 3.71 2.74
N HIS A 51 2.73 3.38 3.90
CA HIS A 51 2.22 2.44 4.91
C HIS A 51 1.67 1.11 4.37
N SER A 52 2.08 0.71 3.16
CA SER A 52 1.52 -0.47 2.48
C SER A 52 2.45 -1.67 2.51
N VAL A 53 3.75 -1.46 2.79
CA VAL A 53 4.77 -2.52 2.83
C VAL A 53 5.55 -2.41 4.13
N SER A 54 5.83 -3.55 4.74
CA SER A 54 6.48 -3.65 6.05
C SER A 54 7.86 -4.28 5.95
N TYR A 55 8.78 -3.82 6.81
CA TYR A 55 10.17 -4.23 6.86
C TYR A 55 10.62 -4.47 8.30
N CYS A 56 11.45 -5.49 8.49
CA CYS A 56 12.05 -5.73 9.81
C CYS A 56 13.03 -4.63 10.21
N ASN A 57 13.79 -4.10 9.25
CA ASN A 57 14.84 -3.12 9.46
C ASN A 57 15.01 -2.19 8.24
N LYS A 58 15.74 -1.10 8.48
CA LYS A 58 16.06 -0.06 7.49
C LYS A 58 16.90 -0.60 6.33
N ASP A 59 17.74 -1.60 6.58
CA ASP A 59 18.52 -2.29 5.55
C ASP A 59 17.64 -3.07 4.57
N CYS A 60 16.63 -3.79 5.08
CA CYS A 60 15.65 -4.49 4.24
C CYS A 60 14.87 -3.49 3.37
N GLN A 61 14.41 -2.39 3.97
CA GLN A 61 13.76 -1.32 3.22
C GLN A 61 14.66 -0.79 2.09
N LYS A 62 15.95 -0.55 2.37
CA LYS A 62 16.90 0.02 1.39
C LYS A 62 17.24 -0.97 0.27
N ALA A 63 17.34 -2.26 0.58
CA ALA A 63 17.51 -3.32 -0.40
C ALA A 63 16.30 -3.42 -1.34
N HIS A 64 15.08 -3.38 -0.80
CA HIS A 64 13.84 -3.41 -1.58
C HIS A 64 13.51 -2.07 -2.26
N PHE A 65 14.13 -0.95 -1.85
CA PHE A 65 13.79 0.40 -2.31
C PHE A 65 13.88 0.57 -3.84
N LYS A 66 14.84 -0.09 -4.51
CA LYS A 66 15.03 0.03 -5.96
C LYS A 66 13.81 -0.41 -6.76
N VAL A 67 13.13 -1.46 -6.31
CA VAL A 67 11.88 -1.96 -6.91
C VAL A 67 10.67 -1.25 -6.32
N HIS A 68 10.67 -1.02 -5.00
CA HIS A 68 9.55 -0.40 -4.29
C HIS A 68 9.29 1.04 -4.73
N LYS A 69 10.32 1.83 -5.07
CA LYS A 69 10.15 3.26 -5.42
C LYS A 69 9.15 3.50 -6.56
N LYS A 70 9.03 2.54 -7.49
CA LYS A 70 8.14 2.63 -8.66
C LYS A 70 6.67 2.60 -8.25
N VAL A 71 6.35 1.82 -7.21
CA VAL A 71 4.97 1.64 -6.69
C VAL A 71 4.71 2.49 -5.45
N CYS A 72 5.76 2.88 -4.72
CA CYS A 72 5.68 3.64 -3.47
C CYS A 72 4.89 4.94 -3.63
N ALA A 73 5.09 5.67 -4.74
CA ALA A 73 4.38 6.91 -5.00
C ALA A 73 2.86 6.70 -5.16
N GLY A 74 2.44 5.69 -5.93
CA GLY A 74 1.02 5.37 -6.12
C GLY A 74 0.36 4.91 -4.81
N LEU A 75 1.04 4.03 -4.07
CA LEU A 75 0.55 3.56 -2.77
C LEU A 75 0.45 4.69 -1.74
N ALA A 76 1.35 5.67 -1.77
CA ALA A 76 1.28 6.84 -0.90
C ALA A 76 0.07 7.73 -1.22
N GLN A 77 -0.27 7.90 -2.49
CA GLN A 77 -1.49 8.62 -2.89
C GLN A 77 -2.74 7.88 -2.39
N GLU A 78 -2.78 6.57 -2.56
CA GLU A 78 -3.91 5.75 -2.10
C GLU A 78 -4.05 5.83 -0.57
N TYR A 79 -2.94 5.70 0.16
CA TYR A 79 -2.93 5.88 1.61
C TYR A 79 -3.48 7.25 2.00
N SER A 80 -3.08 8.34 1.33
CA SER A 80 -3.56 9.69 1.64
C SER A 80 -5.07 9.86 1.39
N LYS A 81 -5.60 9.21 0.36
CA LYS A 81 -7.02 9.25 0.00
C LYS A 81 -7.89 8.51 1.01
N HIS A 82 -7.42 7.37 1.51
CA HIS A 82 -8.16 6.56 2.46
C HIS A 82 -7.95 7.01 3.91
N ASN A 83 -6.76 7.48 4.24
CA ASN A 83 -6.39 7.99 5.56
C ASN A 83 -6.53 9.51 5.59
N GLU A 84 -7.68 10.05 5.12
CA GLU A 84 -8.00 11.50 5.17
C GLU A 84 -7.54 12.06 6.53
N PRO A 85 -6.40 12.77 6.57
CA PRO A 85 -6.03 13.44 7.80
C PRO A 85 -7.12 14.48 7.93
N LYS A 86 -7.99 14.32 8.93
CA LYS A 86 -8.93 15.33 9.37
C LYS A 86 -8.07 16.48 9.89
N MET A 87 -7.49 17.22 8.96
CA MET A 87 -6.52 18.26 9.21
C MET A 87 -7.34 19.26 10.00
N ALA A 88 -7.04 19.37 11.30
CA ALA A 88 -7.59 20.43 12.13
C ALA A 88 -7.39 21.70 11.33
N ARG A 89 -8.50 22.28 10.90
CA ARG A 89 -8.57 23.35 9.91
C ARG A 89 -7.74 24.50 10.46
N SER A 90 -6.46 24.55 10.10
CA SER A 90 -5.64 25.73 10.33
C SER A 90 -6.18 26.76 9.36
N THR A 91 -7.19 27.49 9.82
CA THR A 91 -7.67 28.72 9.20
C THR A 91 -6.53 29.72 9.28
N VAL A 92 -5.60 29.68 8.32
CA VAL A 92 -4.51 30.64 8.27
C VAL A 92 -4.97 31.87 7.48
N SER A 93 -5.05 32.98 8.20
CA SER A 93 -4.81 34.35 7.71
C SER A 93 -5.86 35.03 6.82
N THR A 94 -6.83 35.67 7.47
CA THR A 94 -7.34 36.97 7.01
C THR A 94 -6.54 38.10 7.70
N LYS A 95 -5.35 38.40 7.15
CA LYS A 95 -4.71 39.73 6.97
C LYS A 95 -4.72 40.83 8.07
N ALA A 96 -4.92 40.59 9.38
CA ALA A 96 -4.97 41.68 10.38
C ALA A 96 -3.98 41.61 11.58
N ALA A 97 -3.11 40.60 11.70
CA ALA A 97 -2.32 40.37 12.93
C ALA A 97 -0.80 40.20 12.73
N ARG A 98 -0.22 40.77 11.67
CA ARG A 98 1.23 40.68 11.38
C ARG A 98 1.95 42.01 11.67
N ASP A 99 1.82 42.56 12.88
CA ASP A 99 2.57 43.78 13.24
C ASP A 99 3.19 43.80 14.65
N ARG A 100 2.86 42.88 15.56
CA ARG A 100 3.34 42.97 16.96
C ARG A 100 3.90 41.67 17.54
N GLY A 101 4.66 40.91 16.76
CA GLY A 101 5.09 39.56 17.16
C GLY A 101 6.58 39.21 17.07
N LEU A 102 7.44 40.04 16.47
CA LEU A 102 8.80 39.63 16.07
C LEU A 102 9.95 40.34 16.81
N GLN A 103 9.69 41.19 17.82
CA GLN A 103 10.74 42.07 18.38
C GLN A 103 11.41 41.62 19.68
N LYS A 104 11.01 40.51 20.32
CA LYS A 104 11.67 40.04 21.55
C LYS A 104 12.57 38.82 21.33
N TRP A 105 13.69 39.06 20.67
CA TRP A 105 14.93 38.29 20.84
C TRP A 105 16.07 39.32 20.82
N GLN A 106 16.01 40.24 21.78
CA GLN A 106 17.11 41.16 22.04
C GLN A 106 17.72 40.81 23.38
N PHE A 107 19.04 40.89 23.39
CA PHE A 107 19.98 40.13 24.20
C PHE A 107 19.93 40.43 25.70
N ASP A 108 20.27 39.38 26.46
CA ASP A 108 20.80 39.36 27.83
C ASP A 108 21.93 40.41 27.99
N THR A 109 21.75 41.37 28.91
CA THR A 109 22.84 42.12 29.55
C THR A 109 22.44 42.54 30.96
#